data_AF-A0A2N1DBP9-F1
#
_entry.id   AF-A0A2N1DBP9-F1
#
_cell.length_a   1.000
_cell.length_b   1.000
_cell.length_c   1.000
_cell.angle_alpha   90.00
_cell.angle_beta   90.00
_cell.angle_gamma   90.00
#
_symmetry.space_group_name_H-M   'P 1'
#
loop_
_entity.id
_entity.type
_entity.pdbx_description
1 polymer ?
#
loop_
_entity_poly.entity_id
_entity_poly.type
_entity_poly.pdbx_seq_one_letter_code
_entity_poly.pdbx_strand_id
1 'polypeptide(L)'
;MACGIGLSSQANASLVTLQSLDINRSFDYSDGFKTYWNANATGLNAPDVFEVDAFENIRSGGDNFNLLTIEFDLKSTSLFNVFAGLDAHYGAEIYINDALEYKDLWWSNNWSHKSVVELENTVLSAGKNVVNLFWAESCCNGPNTVRFSFNNAEPVYLSSSSLVSAITAAPIANSIALVGLGLMGLIGLGNRRKAKPLRKA
;
A
#
# COMPACT_ATOMS: atom_id res chain seq x y z
N MET A 1 -3.71 -18.31 40.89
CA MET A 1 -3.52 -18.67 39.48
C MET A 1 -3.85 -17.43 38.66
N ALA A 2 -2.84 -16.67 38.25
CA ALA A 2 -3.04 -15.45 37.46
C ALA A 2 -3.04 -15.83 35.97
N CYS A 3 -4.15 -15.59 35.28
CA CYS A 3 -4.27 -15.78 33.85
C CYS A 3 -3.70 -14.54 33.16
N GLY A 4 -2.50 -14.66 32.59
CA GLY A 4 -1.88 -13.61 31.79
C GLY A 4 -2.60 -13.49 30.45
N ILE A 5 -3.15 -12.31 30.16
CA ILE A 5 -3.69 -11.96 28.85
C ILE A 5 -2.48 -11.82 27.91
N GLY A 6 -2.30 -12.80 27.03
CA GLY A 6 -1.32 -12.70 25.95
C GLY A 6 -1.79 -11.68 24.92
N LEU A 7 -1.08 -10.56 24.80
CA LEU A 7 -1.21 -9.67 23.66
C LEU A 7 -0.60 -10.38 22.44
N SER A 8 -1.44 -10.94 21.57
CA SER A 8 -0.99 -11.41 20.26
C SER A 8 -0.67 -10.21 19.38
N SER A 9 0.62 -9.97 19.11
CA SER A 9 1.04 -8.99 18.11
C SER A 9 0.66 -9.51 16.72
N GLN A 10 -0.33 -8.89 16.08
CA GLN A 10 -0.56 -9.10 14.65
C GLN A 10 0.62 -8.50 13.88
N ALA A 11 1.43 -9.36 13.27
CA ALA A 11 2.43 -8.95 12.30
C ALA A 11 1.69 -8.45 11.06
N ASN A 12 2.04 -7.25 10.58
CA ASN A 12 1.55 -6.80 9.28
C ASN A 12 2.40 -7.51 8.22
N ALA A 13 1.76 -8.29 7.35
CA ALA A 13 2.42 -8.81 6.17
C ALA A 13 2.41 -7.72 5.07
N SER A 14 3.54 -7.57 4.39
CA SER A 14 3.61 -6.85 3.12
C SER A 14 4.41 -7.67 2.12
N LEU A 15 3.95 -7.75 0.89
CA LEU A 15 4.64 -8.41 -0.20
C LEU A 15 4.65 -7.50 -1.42
N VAL A 16 5.82 -7.37 -2.05
CA VAL A 16 6.00 -6.65 -3.31
C VAL A 16 6.56 -7.62 -4.32
N THR A 17 5.80 -7.89 -5.37
CA THR A 17 6.16 -8.86 -6.41
C THR A 17 6.12 -8.19 -7.76
N LEU A 18 7.20 -8.30 -8.52
CA LEU A 18 7.26 -7.92 -9.91
C LEU A 18 7.16 -9.17 -10.78
N GLN A 19 6.26 -9.14 -11.75
CA GLN A 19 6.13 -10.15 -12.77
C GLN A 19 6.32 -9.52 -14.14
N SER A 20 6.97 -10.23 -15.07
CA SER A 20 7.21 -9.75 -16.43
C SER A 20 6.90 -10.81 -17.47
N LEU A 21 6.35 -10.37 -18.59
CA LEU A 21 6.13 -11.14 -19.81
C LEU A 21 6.88 -10.46 -20.96
N ASP A 22 7.50 -11.26 -21.82
CA ASP A 22 8.00 -10.76 -23.10
C ASP A 22 6.81 -10.39 -24.01
N ILE A 23 6.91 -9.23 -24.63
CA ILE A 23 5.99 -8.78 -25.67
C ILE A 23 6.73 -8.55 -26.98
N ASN A 24 5.99 -8.34 -28.05
CA ASN A 24 6.56 -8.03 -29.36
C ASN A 24 5.72 -6.94 -30.03
N ARG A 25 6.08 -6.60 -31.27
CA ARG A 25 5.39 -5.54 -32.05
C ARG A 25 3.91 -5.80 -32.35
N SER A 26 3.41 -7.01 -32.09
CA SER A 26 2.00 -7.39 -32.19
C SER A 26 1.28 -7.29 -30.84
N PHE A 27 1.89 -6.65 -29.83
CA PHE A 27 1.27 -6.38 -28.54
C PHE A 27 0.00 -5.55 -28.74
N ASP A 28 -1.15 -6.20 -28.55
CA ASP A 28 -2.47 -5.61 -28.67
C ASP A 28 -3.14 -5.57 -27.29
N TYR A 29 -3.25 -4.37 -26.75
CA TYR A 29 -3.85 -4.09 -25.45
C TYR A 29 -5.19 -3.35 -25.56
N SER A 30 -5.86 -3.44 -26.72
CA SER A 30 -7.12 -2.74 -27.00
C SER A 30 -8.23 -3.06 -25.98
N ASP A 31 -8.22 -4.25 -25.39
CA ASP A 31 -9.15 -4.69 -24.33
C ASP A 31 -8.69 -4.36 -22.90
N GLY A 32 -7.57 -3.64 -22.74
CA GLY A 32 -6.97 -3.25 -21.46
C GLY A 32 -5.86 -4.18 -20.97
N PHE A 33 -4.96 -3.64 -20.15
CA PHE A 33 -3.74 -4.32 -19.71
C PHE A 33 -4.05 -5.52 -18.82
N LYS A 34 -4.99 -5.37 -17.88
CA LYS A 34 -5.43 -6.48 -17.01
C LYS A 34 -6.04 -7.63 -17.81
N THR A 35 -6.83 -7.32 -18.84
CA THR A 35 -7.43 -8.33 -19.74
C THR A 35 -6.34 -9.09 -20.50
N TYR A 36 -5.40 -8.35 -21.10
CA TYR A 36 -4.27 -8.95 -21.80
C TYR A 36 -3.43 -9.84 -20.87
N TRP A 37 -3.11 -9.37 -19.67
CA TRP A 37 -2.35 -10.14 -18.68
C TRP A 37 -3.03 -11.48 -18.37
N ASN A 38 -4.32 -11.44 -18.04
CA ASN A 38 -5.06 -12.66 -17.69
C ASN A 38 -5.14 -13.67 -18.84
N ALA A 39 -5.17 -13.20 -20.09
CA ALA A 39 -5.20 -14.06 -21.27
C ALA A 39 -3.83 -14.68 -21.59
N ASN A 40 -2.73 -13.99 -21.28
CA ASN A 40 -1.39 -14.35 -21.76
C ASN A 40 -0.46 -14.90 -20.67
N ALA A 41 -0.62 -14.52 -19.40
CA ALA A 41 0.17 -15.00 -18.26
C ALA A 41 -0.22 -16.43 -17.84
N THR A 42 -0.16 -17.38 -18.76
CA THR A 42 -0.59 -18.78 -18.55
C THR A 42 0.59 -19.73 -18.70
N GLY A 43 0.47 -20.99 -18.27
CA GLY A 43 1.60 -21.92 -18.12
C GLY A 43 2.49 -22.19 -19.35
N LEU A 44 2.07 -21.82 -20.56
CA LEU A 44 2.93 -21.88 -21.76
C LEU A 44 3.76 -20.59 -21.97
N ASN A 45 3.32 -19.48 -21.39
CA ASN A 45 3.96 -18.16 -21.34
C ASN A 45 3.95 -17.67 -19.88
N ALA A 46 4.52 -18.46 -18.97
CA ALA A 46 4.54 -18.11 -17.56
C ALA A 46 5.40 -16.85 -17.36
N PRO A 47 4.95 -15.85 -16.60
CA PRO A 47 5.75 -14.66 -16.35
C PRO A 47 6.97 -15.00 -15.49
N ASP A 48 8.08 -14.31 -15.77
CA ASP A 48 9.20 -14.27 -14.85
C ASP A 48 8.77 -13.55 -13.57
N VAL A 49 9.15 -14.11 -12.41
CA VAL A 49 8.74 -13.59 -11.10
C VAL A 49 9.97 -13.13 -10.33
N PHE A 50 9.94 -11.89 -9.89
CA PHE A 50 10.99 -11.24 -9.12
C PHE A 50 10.41 -10.73 -7.80
N GLU A 51 10.98 -11.19 -6.69
CA GLU A 51 10.73 -10.55 -5.40
C GLU A 51 11.60 -9.29 -5.30
N VAL A 52 10.97 -8.16 -5.01
CA VAL A 52 11.64 -6.86 -5.01
C VAL A 52 11.50 -6.24 -3.63
N ASP A 53 12.62 -6.00 -2.95
CA ASP A 53 12.58 -5.35 -1.63
C ASP A 53 12.22 -3.87 -1.71
N ALA A 54 12.76 -3.16 -2.71
CA ALA A 54 12.52 -1.74 -2.96
C ALA A 54 12.31 -1.48 -4.46
N PHE A 55 11.28 -0.71 -4.79
CA PHE A 55 10.92 -0.38 -6.16
C PHE A 55 11.41 1.04 -6.52
N GLU A 56 12.73 1.21 -6.48
CA GLU A 56 13.43 2.43 -6.86
C GLU A 56 14.42 2.11 -7.97
N ASN A 57 14.32 2.84 -9.09
CA ASN A 57 15.21 2.68 -10.25
C ASN A 57 15.23 1.23 -10.81
N ILE A 58 14.07 0.58 -10.83
CA ILE A 58 13.90 -0.78 -11.36
C ILE A 58 13.91 -0.75 -12.89
N ARG A 59 14.71 -1.64 -13.48
CA ARG A 59 14.88 -1.78 -14.93
C ARG A 59 14.29 -3.11 -15.38
N SER A 60 13.06 -3.06 -15.87
CA SER A 60 12.25 -4.24 -16.20
C SER A 60 12.61 -4.89 -17.54
N GLY A 61 13.53 -4.32 -18.31
CA GLY A 61 13.81 -4.75 -19.68
C GLY A 61 13.00 -3.98 -20.72
N GLY A 62 13.41 -4.09 -21.98
CA GLY A 62 12.67 -3.53 -23.12
C GLY A 62 11.98 -4.65 -23.87
N ASP A 63 10.82 -4.34 -24.47
CA ASP A 63 9.87 -5.32 -25.03
C ASP A 63 9.25 -6.20 -23.94
N ASN A 64 8.93 -5.60 -22.78
CA ASN A 64 8.36 -6.28 -21.63
C ASN A 64 7.00 -5.69 -21.25
N PHE A 65 6.08 -6.56 -20.86
CA PHE A 65 4.83 -6.21 -20.18
C PHE A 65 4.91 -6.69 -18.73
N ASN A 66 4.70 -5.76 -17.81
CA ASN A 66 5.00 -5.96 -16.40
C ASN A 66 3.74 -5.82 -15.54
N LEU A 67 3.72 -6.56 -14.44
CA LEU A 67 2.77 -6.45 -13.35
C LEU A 67 3.54 -6.31 -12.03
N LEU A 68 3.36 -5.19 -11.35
CA LEU A 68 3.74 -5.01 -9.96
C LEU A 68 2.52 -5.24 -9.07
N THR A 69 2.62 -6.24 -8.20
CA THR A 69 1.62 -6.56 -7.19
C THR A 69 2.14 -6.13 -5.81
N ILE A 70 1.35 -5.30 -5.13
CA ILE A 70 1.64 -4.84 -3.77
C ILE A 70 0.51 -5.33 -2.87
N GLU A 71 0.83 -6.26 -1.97
CA GLU A 71 -0.12 -6.80 -1.00
C GLU A 71 0.24 -6.31 0.39
N PHE A 72 -0.75 -5.83 1.15
CA PHE A 72 -0.55 -5.42 2.54
C PHE A 72 -1.84 -5.47 3.36
N ASP A 73 -1.68 -5.64 4.67
CA ASP A 73 -2.79 -5.66 5.63
C ASP A 73 -2.89 -4.35 6.43
N LEU A 74 -4.06 -3.73 6.42
CA LEU A 74 -4.34 -2.53 7.22
C LEU A 74 -5.05 -2.87 8.53
N LYS A 75 -4.64 -2.23 9.63
CA LYS A 75 -5.29 -2.38 10.94
C LYS A 75 -6.58 -1.55 11.07
N SER A 76 -6.71 -0.50 10.28
CA SER A 76 -7.83 0.42 10.28
C SER A 76 -7.99 1.03 8.90
N THR A 77 -9.21 1.50 8.59
CA THR A 77 -9.46 2.27 7.39
C THR A 77 -8.50 3.44 7.28
N SER A 78 -7.87 3.61 6.12
CA SER A 78 -6.85 4.64 5.88
C SER A 78 -6.99 5.20 4.47
N LEU A 79 -6.60 6.46 4.28
CA LEU A 79 -6.40 7.02 2.94
C LEU A 79 -5.07 6.52 2.39
N PHE A 80 -5.06 6.13 1.13
CA PHE A 80 -3.87 5.65 0.42
C PHE A 80 -3.72 6.41 -0.89
N ASN A 81 -2.48 6.85 -1.14
CA ASN A 81 -2.08 7.42 -2.42
C ASN A 81 -0.89 6.62 -2.96
N VAL A 82 -0.84 6.42 -4.26
CA VAL A 82 0.28 5.77 -4.96
C VAL A 82 0.62 6.55 -6.21
N PHE A 83 1.92 6.64 -6.46
CA PHE A 83 2.51 7.40 -7.55
C PHE A 83 3.51 6.50 -8.27
N ALA A 84 3.35 6.31 -9.57
CA ALA A 84 4.25 5.50 -10.38
C ALA A 84 4.90 6.37 -11.46
N GLY A 85 6.22 6.48 -11.36
CA GLY A 85 7.08 7.04 -12.38
C GLY A 85 7.65 5.91 -13.22
N LEU A 86 7.15 5.75 -14.44
CA LEU A 86 7.44 4.58 -15.28
C LEU A 86 8.07 5.00 -16.62
N ASP A 87 8.87 4.08 -17.18
CA ASP A 87 9.18 4.03 -18.60
C ASP A 87 8.19 3.06 -19.25
N ALA A 88 7.13 3.59 -19.87
CA ALA A 88 6.03 2.77 -20.36
C ALA A 88 5.51 3.32 -21.68
N HIS A 89 6.21 3.00 -22.76
CA HIS A 89 5.91 3.43 -24.13
C HIS A 89 4.46 3.11 -24.57
N TYR A 90 3.89 2.00 -24.11
CA TYR A 90 2.50 1.64 -24.41
C TYR A 90 1.49 2.14 -23.36
N GLY A 91 1.99 2.79 -22.31
CA GLY A 91 1.23 3.28 -21.17
C GLY A 91 1.24 2.34 -19.97
N ALA A 92 0.44 2.70 -18.97
CA ALA A 92 0.23 1.90 -17.76
C ALA A 92 -1.20 1.99 -17.23
N GLU A 93 -1.59 0.98 -16.47
CA GLU A 93 -2.87 0.90 -15.75
C GLU A 93 -2.62 0.57 -14.28
N ILE A 94 -3.21 1.34 -13.37
CA ILE A 94 -3.18 1.03 -11.94
C ILE A 94 -4.57 0.64 -11.44
N TYR A 95 -4.62 -0.41 -10.62
CA TYR A 95 -5.82 -0.93 -10.00
C TYR A 95 -5.68 -0.97 -8.49
N ILE A 96 -6.59 -0.31 -7.78
CA ILE A 96 -6.79 -0.48 -6.35
C ILE A 96 -8.25 -0.80 -6.10
N ASN A 97 -8.56 -2.02 -5.66
CA ASN A 97 -9.93 -2.45 -5.40
C ASN A 97 -10.92 -2.03 -6.52
N ASP A 98 -10.51 -2.21 -7.78
CA ASP A 98 -11.23 -1.90 -9.02
C ASP A 98 -11.31 -0.43 -9.49
N ALA A 99 -10.64 0.52 -8.81
CA ALA A 99 -10.41 1.86 -9.36
C ALA A 99 -9.27 1.85 -10.40
N LEU A 100 -9.51 2.42 -11.59
CA LEU A 100 -8.58 2.42 -12.74
C LEU A 100 -8.11 3.83 -13.10
N GLU A 101 -6.81 3.99 -13.33
CA GLU A 101 -6.24 5.12 -14.07
C GLU A 101 -5.32 4.62 -15.19
N TYR A 102 -5.45 5.21 -16.39
CA TYR A 102 -4.60 4.94 -17.57
C TYR A 102 -3.85 6.19 -18.01
N LYS A 103 -2.56 6.05 -18.33
CA LYS A 103 -1.75 7.12 -18.95
C LYS A 103 -0.71 6.54 -19.90
N ASP A 104 -0.43 7.29 -20.97
CA ASP A 104 0.78 7.16 -21.80
C ASP A 104 1.95 7.88 -21.10
N LEU A 105 3.08 7.19 -20.90
CA LEU A 105 4.05 7.58 -19.87
C LEU A 105 5.49 7.58 -20.36
N TRP A 106 6.07 8.77 -20.28
CA TRP A 106 7.50 8.97 -20.16
C TRP A 106 7.75 9.90 -18.97
N TRP A 107 8.02 9.33 -17.80
CA TRP A 107 8.19 10.09 -16.56
C TRP A 107 9.51 10.88 -16.49
N SER A 108 10.56 10.43 -17.19
CA SER A 108 11.88 11.08 -17.25
C SER A 108 12.54 11.36 -15.89
N ASN A 109 12.24 10.57 -14.85
CA ASN A 109 12.74 10.76 -13.48
C ASN A 109 12.31 12.07 -12.80
N ASN A 110 11.21 12.68 -13.24
CA ASN A 110 10.74 13.96 -12.70
C ASN A 110 9.33 13.81 -12.09
N TRP A 111 9.25 13.75 -10.76
CA TRP A 111 7.98 13.62 -10.03
C TRP A 111 7.01 14.80 -10.22
N SER A 112 7.45 15.92 -10.80
CA SER A 112 6.58 17.02 -11.19
C SER A 112 6.16 16.96 -12.67
N HIS A 113 6.48 15.87 -13.36
CA HIS A 113 6.08 15.65 -14.74
C HIS A 113 4.61 15.23 -14.84
N LYS A 114 3.93 15.60 -15.94
CA LYS A 114 2.51 15.26 -16.16
C LYS A 114 2.27 13.76 -16.41
N SER A 115 3.33 13.02 -16.69
CA SER A 115 3.33 11.58 -16.99
C SER A 115 3.73 10.75 -15.78
N VAL A 116 3.23 11.11 -14.59
CA VAL A 116 3.19 10.22 -13.42
C VAL A 116 1.79 9.61 -13.38
N VAL A 117 1.70 8.30 -13.14
CA VAL A 117 0.43 7.64 -12.82
C VAL A 117 0.16 7.86 -11.34
N GLU A 118 -0.99 8.40 -11.00
CA GLU A 118 -1.28 8.78 -9.63
C GLU A 118 -2.67 8.29 -9.29
N LEU A 119 -2.81 7.43 -8.28
CA LEU A 119 -4.12 7.14 -7.71
C LEU A 119 -4.14 7.69 -6.29
N GLU A 120 -4.90 8.77 -6.12
CA GLU A 120 -4.94 9.54 -4.88
C GLU A 120 -6.30 9.42 -4.17
N ASN A 121 -6.30 9.74 -2.88
CA ASN A 121 -7.44 9.78 -1.98
C ASN A 121 -8.27 8.49 -1.96
N THR A 122 -7.61 7.34 -2.21
CA THR A 122 -8.28 6.05 -2.21
C THR A 122 -8.50 5.61 -0.76
N VAL A 123 -9.76 5.42 -0.37
CA VAL A 123 -10.11 4.93 0.96
C VAL A 123 -9.97 3.41 0.99
N LEU A 124 -8.99 2.92 1.73
CA LEU A 124 -8.78 1.48 1.94
C LEU A 124 -9.39 1.04 3.25
N SER A 125 -10.10 -0.07 3.22
CA SER A 125 -10.67 -0.68 4.42
C SER A 125 -9.61 -1.44 5.22
N ALA A 126 -9.87 -1.64 6.51
CA ALA A 126 -9.06 -2.56 7.32
C ALA A 126 -9.11 -3.98 6.74
N GLY A 127 -8.01 -4.72 6.90
CA GLY A 127 -7.80 -6.04 6.31
C GLY A 127 -6.86 -6.00 5.10
N LYS A 128 -6.91 -7.08 4.30
CA LYS A 128 -6.05 -7.28 3.14
C LYS A 128 -6.42 -6.33 2.01
N ASN A 129 -5.44 -5.62 1.49
CA ASN A 129 -5.54 -4.76 0.32
C ASN A 129 -4.52 -5.19 -0.74
N VAL A 130 -4.87 -5.00 -2.01
CA VAL A 130 -4.02 -5.34 -3.15
C VAL A 130 -4.02 -4.18 -4.14
N VAL A 131 -2.82 -3.78 -4.55
CA VAL A 131 -2.59 -2.81 -5.63
C VAL A 131 -1.92 -3.56 -6.78
N ASN A 132 -2.48 -3.45 -7.98
CA ASN A 132 -1.89 -3.99 -9.20
C ASN A 132 -1.54 -2.84 -10.14
N LEU A 133 -0.28 -2.76 -10.54
CA LEU A 133 0.19 -1.78 -11.52
C LEU A 133 0.72 -2.54 -12.73
N PHE A 134 0.10 -2.31 -13.88
CA PHE A 134 0.49 -2.88 -15.17
C PHE A 134 1.17 -1.82 -16.01
N TRP A 135 2.26 -2.14 -16.70
CA TRP A 135 2.87 -1.23 -17.68
C TRP A 135 3.63 -2.00 -18.77
N ALA A 136 3.68 -1.43 -19.98
CA ALA A 136 4.34 -2.06 -21.11
C ALA A 136 5.34 -1.10 -21.78
N GLU A 137 6.49 -1.65 -22.15
CA GLU A 137 7.62 -0.91 -22.73
C GLU A 137 8.18 -1.64 -23.95
N SER A 138 8.77 -0.92 -24.91
CA SER A 138 9.19 -1.48 -26.21
C SER A 138 10.67 -1.36 -26.56
N CYS A 139 11.56 -0.74 -25.75
CA CYS A 139 12.95 -0.55 -26.24
C CYS A 139 14.05 -0.25 -25.25
N CYS A 140 13.80 0.57 -24.25
CA CYS A 140 14.80 1.51 -23.76
C CYS A 140 15.21 1.24 -22.32
N ASN A 141 14.52 0.30 -21.66
CA ASN A 141 14.80 -0.22 -20.33
C ASN A 141 15.11 0.90 -19.34
N GLY A 142 14.23 1.90 -19.34
CA GLY A 142 14.32 3.04 -18.46
C GLY A 142 14.02 2.69 -17.02
N PRO A 143 14.29 3.63 -16.10
CA PRO A 143 14.08 3.43 -14.69
C PRO A 143 12.60 3.56 -14.32
N ASN A 144 12.12 2.60 -13.53
CA ASN A 144 10.78 2.57 -12.97
C ASN A 144 10.87 2.78 -11.46
N THR A 145 10.03 3.65 -10.91
CA THR A 145 9.99 3.94 -9.48
C THR A 145 8.56 4.13 -9.01
N VAL A 146 8.26 3.59 -7.82
CA VAL A 146 6.95 3.75 -7.19
C VAL A 146 7.11 4.43 -5.84
N ARG A 147 6.21 5.35 -5.54
CA ARG A 147 6.05 5.98 -4.23
C ARG A 147 4.63 5.78 -3.74
N PHE A 148 4.44 5.84 -2.44
CA PHE A 148 3.12 5.79 -1.83
C PHE A 148 3.06 6.67 -0.59
N SER A 149 1.84 6.95 -0.13
CA SER A 149 1.60 7.59 1.16
C SER A 149 0.33 7.05 1.81
N PHE A 150 0.30 7.09 3.14
CA PHE A 150 -0.90 6.86 3.93
C PHE A 150 -1.34 8.13 4.64
N ASN A 151 -2.65 8.37 4.70
CA ASN A 151 -3.27 9.46 5.46
C ASN A 151 -2.63 10.84 5.18
N ASN A 152 -2.31 11.09 3.90
CA ASN A 152 -1.68 12.33 3.41
C ASN A 152 -0.32 12.66 4.06
N ALA A 153 0.41 11.65 4.55
CA ALA A 153 1.81 11.79 4.86
C ALA A 153 2.64 12.07 3.60
N GLU A 154 3.87 12.55 3.78
CA GLU A 154 4.81 12.72 2.67
C GLU A 154 5.02 11.41 1.91
N PRO A 155 4.95 11.40 0.56
CA PRO A 155 5.21 10.20 -0.23
C PRO A 155 6.62 9.64 -0.01
N VAL A 156 6.70 8.35 0.22
CA VAL A 156 7.96 7.60 0.38
C VAL A 156 8.11 6.58 -0.73
N TYR A 157 9.35 6.19 -1.04
CA TYR A 157 9.60 5.13 -2.01
C TYR A 157 9.04 3.80 -1.55
N LEU A 158 8.48 3.04 -2.49
CA LEU A 158 7.93 1.74 -2.23
C LEU A 158 9.05 0.76 -1.86
N SER A 159 8.92 0.17 -0.67
CA SER A 159 9.69 -0.98 -0.24
C SER A 159 8.88 -1.77 0.78
N SER A 160 9.23 -3.04 0.98
CA SER A 160 8.58 -3.86 2.02
C SER A 160 8.72 -3.20 3.40
N SER A 161 9.90 -2.65 3.69
CA SER A 161 10.19 -1.97 4.97
C SER A 161 9.42 -0.65 5.15
N SER A 162 9.31 0.18 4.12
CA SER A 162 8.57 1.45 4.18
C SER A 162 7.07 1.21 4.30
N LEU A 163 6.52 0.20 3.60
CA LEU A 163 5.11 -0.21 3.72
C LEU A 163 4.78 -0.61 5.15
N VAL A 164 5.54 -1.55 5.75
CA VAL A 164 5.31 -1.98 7.13
C VAL A 164 5.42 -0.81 8.10
N SER A 165 6.40 0.07 7.91
CA SER A 165 6.60 1.25 8.76
C SER A 165 5.42 2.21 8.68
N ALA A 166 4.92 2.51 7.48
CA ALA A 166 3.80 3.43 7.28
C ALA A 166 2.48 2.87 7.83
N ILE A 167 2.22 1.57 7.65
CA ILE A 167 1.02 0.90 8.14
C ILE A 167 1.02 0.80 9.68
N THR A 168 2.19 0.56 10.29
CA THR A 168 2.29 0.48 11.77
C THR A 168 2.21 1.85 12.44
N ALA A 169 2.60 2.91 11.75
CA ALA A 169 2.52 4.29 12.24
C ALA A 169 1.09 4.88 12.18
N ALA A 170 0.16 4.27 11.43
CA ALA A 170 -1.22 4.74 11.36
C ALA A 170 -1.87 4.77 12.77
N PRO A 171 -2.41 5.92 13.21
CA PRO A 171 -2.75 6.13 14.61
C PRO A 171 -3.85 5.17 15.09
N ILE A 172 -3.59 4.52 16.23
CA ILE A 172 -4.60 3.77 16.98
C ILE A 172 -5.54 4.81 17.61
N ALA A 173 -6.65 5.13 16.92
CA ALA A 173 -7.61 6.15 17.33
C ALA A 173 -8.26 5.92 18.73
N ASN A 174 -7.96 4.81 19.41
CA ASN A 174 -8.71 4.36 20.59
C ASN A 174 -7.92 4.44 21.91
N SER A 175 -6.62 4.72 21.90
CA SER A 175 -5.79 4.64 23.12
C SER A 175 -5.96 5.84 24.07
N ILE A 176 -6.28 7.03 23.54
CA ILE A 176 -6.43 8.25 24.35
C ILE A 176 -7.72 8.22 25.18
N ALA A 177 -8.79 7.62 24.63
CA ALA A 177 -10.07 7.50 25.33
C ALA A 177 -9.97 6.60 26.59
N LEU A 178 -9.18 5.51 26.52
CA LEU A 178 -8.98 4.59 27.64
C LEU A 178 -8.11 5.17 28.76
N VAL A 179 -7.09 5.97 28.43
CA VAL A 179 -6.29 6.69 29.43
C VAL A 179 -7.13 7.77 30.12
N GLY A 180 -7.99 8.48 29.37
CA GLY A 180 -8.92 9.47 29.92
C GLY A 180 -9.95 8.86 30.88
N LEU A 181 -10.54 7.71 30.54
CA LEU A 181 -11.49 7.00 31.41
C LEU A 181 -10.80 6.42 32.66
N GLY A 182 -9.56 5.92 32.54
CA GLY A 182 -8.77 5.41 33.66
C GLY A 182 -8.45 6.48 34.72
N LEU A 183 -8.10 7.70 34.28
CA LEU A 183 -7.83 8.81 35.21
C LEU A 183 -9.09 9.28 35.96
N MET A 184 -10.23 9.36 35.27
CA MET A 184 -11.50 9.79 35.88
C MET A 184 -12.02 8.80 36.94
N GLY A 185 -11.78 7.49 36.73
CA GLY A 185 -12.10 6.46 37.72
C GLY A 185 -11.29 6.57 39.02
N LEU A 186 -10.00 6.94 38.93
CA LEU A 186 -9.12 7.09 40.09
C LEU A 186 -9.45 8.34 40.92
N ILE A 187 -9.87 9.44 40.27
CA ILE A 187 -10.28 10.68 40.96
C ILE A 187 -11.62 10.50 41.70
N GLY A 188 -12.56 9.74 41.13
CA GLY A 188 -13.88 9.48 41.74
C GLY A 188 -13.84 8.59 43.00
N LEU A 189 -12.85 7.69 43.11
CA LEU A 189 -12.70 6.77 44.25
C LEU A 189 -12.00 7.42 45.46
N GLY A 190 -11.18 8.46 45.26
CA GLY A 190 -10.45 9.14 46.33
C GLY A 190 -11.33 9.98 47.29
N ASN A 191 -12.48 10.47 46.82
CA ASN A 191 -13.30 11.42 47.57
C ASN A 191 -14.39 10.80 48.49
N ARG A 192 -14.51 9.47 48.57
CA ARG A 192 -15.58 8.80 49.36
C ARG A 192 -15.23 8.48 50.82
N ARG A 193 -14.10 8.95 51.37
CA ARG A 193 -13.69 8.61 52.76
C ARG A 193 -13.52 9.82 53.68
N LYS A 194 -14.56 10.63 53.91
CA LYS A 194 -14.72 11.42 55.16
C LYS A 194 -16.19 11.66 55.52
N ALA A 195 -16.95 10.59 55.76
CA ALA A 195 -18.17 10.72 56.57
C ALA A 195 -17.77 10.61 58.05
N LYS A 196 -17.81 11.74 58.76
CA LYS A 196 -17.47 11.89 60.18
C LYS A 196 -18.58 11.25 61.03
N PRO A 197 -18.29 10.43 62.04
CA PRO A 197 -19.34 9.84 62.88
C PRO A 197 -19.87 10.90 63.86
N LEU A 198 -21.17 11.19 63.78
CA LEU A 198 -21.88 11.98 64.79
C LEU A 198 -22.11 11.09 66.01
N ARG A 199 -21.44 11.43 67.12
CA ARG A 199 -21.66 10.86 68.46
C ARG A 199 -22.98 11.38 69.03
N LYS A 200 -23.64 10.48 69.76
CA LYS A 200 -24.90 10.61 70.50
C LYS A 200 -24.97 11.84 71.43
N ALA A 201 -26.21 12.30 71.65
CA ALA A 201 -26.70 12.68 72.97
C ALA A 201 -27.86 11.72 73.30
#